data_AF-A0A946ZYR1-F1
#
_entry.id   AF-A0A946ZYR1-F1
#
_cell.length_a   1.000
_cell.length_b   1.000
_cell.length_c   1.000
_cell.angle_alpha   90.00
_cell.angle_beta   90.00
_cell.angle_gamma   90.00
#
_symmetry.space_group_name_H-M   'P 1'
#
loop_
_entity.id
_entity.type
_entity.pdbx_description
1 polymer ?
#
loop_
_entity_poly.entity_id
_entity_poly.type
_entity_poly.pdbx_seq_one_letter_code
_entity_poly.pdbx_strand_id
1 'polypeptide(L)'
;TSEVKKLAEKNFGSWAKGAPTTKELPKVTNASETQINLIDMPNAVQSELRLQNTIDLKMSDDDYFPVLVANQILGGSFGSYLNMNLREDKGYTYGARTSTGADKYASRFVASASVRNEVTDSAIVESLKEINRIKTELVEAETIENAKSKFAGDFVLRLESPATLANYALNIKTNDLSDDFYENYLKRINEVTAEDIKRVANKYYQIDNMRIVVAGKASEIAENLEKVEFNGKTIPVKYYNKLGEEIEKPVAKEIDPSVTAETVFSKYIDAIGGKEAVENVESMTMIAQAEIQGMKLDLEMKRTADGKMNQSISMGGNVMNMQVFNGETGYVMAQGQKMPYNEEQIAMAKTDAQIFPELKAGNAEVTGIEKVNGEDAYVVEMDKNNKSFYSVESGLKIQAVKTVSQAGQTMTIPTGYSDYREVEGVKVPYMISQSMGPQSFEFKVSEILVNEGVSEEDFATE
;
A
#
# COMPACT_ATOMS: atom_id res chain seq x y z
N THR A 1 26.31 -4.37 -36.61
CA THR A 1 27.61 -3.87 -37.11
C THR A 1 28.72 -4.85 -36.75
N SER A 2 29.87 -4.78 -37.43
CA SER A 2 31.04 -5.67 -37.25
C SER A 2 31.60 -5.68 -35.83
N GLU A 3 31.51 -4.55 -35.11
CA GLU A 3 31.93 -4.42 -33.72
C GLU A 3 31.02 -5.18 -32.74
N VAL A 4 29.70 -5.09 -32.92
CA VAL A 4 28.72 -5.87 -32.12
C VAL A 4 28.97 -7.37 -32.30
N LYS A 5 29.24 -7.81 -33.54
CA LYS A 5 29.59 -9.20 -33.83
C LYS A 5 30.88 -9.62 -33.10
N LYS A 6 31.94 -8.79 -33.16
CA LYS A 6 33.20 -9.04 -32.46
C LYS A 6 33.02 -9.15 -30.94
N LEU A 7 32.19 -8.27 -30.35
CA LEU A 7 31.87 -8.33 -28.92
C LEU A 7 31.05 -9.58 -28.57
N ALA A 8 30.06 -9.94 -29.39
CA ALA A 8 29.28 -11.14 -29.18
C ALA A 8 30.14 -12.41 -29.26
N GLU A 9 30.99 -12.53 -30.28
CA GLU A 9 31.94 -13.65 -30.44
C GLU A 9 32.94 -13.71 -29.29
N LYS A 10 33.49 -12.57 -28.86
CA LYS A 10 34.43 -12.50 -27.72
C LYS A 10 33.79 -13.00 -26.42
N ASN A 11 32.55 -12.59 -26.14
CA ASN A 11 31.92 -12.86 -24.84
C ASN A 11 31.11 -14.16 -24.81
N PHE A 12 30.54 -14.59 -25.94
CA PHE A 12 29.64 -15.75 -26.01
C PHE A 12 30.16 -16.87 -26.94
N GLY A 13 31.25 -16.65 -27.69
CA GLY A 13 31.76 -17.64 -28.65
C GLY A 13 32.30 -18.93 -28.02
N SER A 14 32.60 -18.92 -26.72
CA SER A 14 33.00 -20.11 -25.96
C SER A 14 31.82 -20.94 -25.45
N TRP A 15 30.57 -20.47 -25.62
CA TRP A 15 29.40 -21.22 -25.20
C TRP A 15 29.24 -22.49 -26.03
N ALA A 16 29.23 -23.63 -25.35
CA ALA A 16 28.96 -24.91 -25.98
C ALA A 16 27.51 -24.91 -26.50
N LYS A 17 27.32 -25.39 -27.73
CA LYS A 17 25.99 -25.58 -28.30
C LYS A 17 25.24 -26.64 -27.48
N GLY A 18 24.25 -26.19 -26.71
CA GLY A 18 23.28 -27.07 -26.05
C GLY A 18 22.02 -27.23 -26.90
N ALA A 19 21.38 -28.40 -26.85
CA ALA A 19 20.01 -28.52 -27.30
C ALA A 19 19.09 -27.89 -26.23
N PRO A 20 18.17 -26.98 -26.59
CA PRO A 20 17.22 -26.46 -25.63
C PRO A 20 16.35 -27.61 -25.11
N THR A 21 16.19 -27.71 -23.79
CA THR A 21 15.24 -28.64 -23.19
C THR A 21 13.84 -28.10 -23.48
N THR A 22 13.13 -28.68 -24.45
CA THR A 22 11.72 -28.36 -24.69
C THR A 22 10.88 -29.00 -23.60
N LYS A 23 10.66 -28.26 -22.51
CA LYS A 23 9.59 -28.60 -21.57
C LYS A 23 8.29 -28.01 -22.12
N GLU A 24 7.27 -28.85 -22.28
CA GLU A 24 5.92 -28.33 -22.47
C GLU A 24 5.52 -27.57 -21.20
N LEU A 25 5.17 -26.29 -21.36
CA LEU A 25 4.64 -25.51 -20.26
C LEU A 25 3.21 -25.95 -20.00
N PRO A 26 2.79 -26.04 -18.72
CA PRO A 26 1.41 -26.38 -18.41
C PRO A 26 0.48 -25.29 -18.97
N LYS A 27 -0.63 -25.72 -19.57
CA LYS A 27 -1.68 -24.80 -20.01
C LYS A 27 -2.30 -24.15 -18.78
N VAL A 28 -2.22 -22.82 -18.69
CA VAL A 28 -2.90 -22.06 -17.65
C VAL A 28 -4.40 -21.95 -17.95
N THR A 29 -5.20 -22.11 -16.90
CA THR A 29 -6.67 -22.06 -16.97
C THR A 29 -7.22 -21.05 -15.98
N ASN A 30 -8.28 -20.35 -16.40
CA ASN A 30 -9.06 -19.46 -15.55
C ASN A 30 -9.94 -20.24 -14.55
N ALA A 31 -10.49 -19.51 -13.58
CA ALA A 31 -11.51 -20.05 -12.69
C ALA A 31 -12.79 -20.39 -13.49
N SER A 32 -13.58 -21.36 -13.00
CA SER A 32 -14.85 -21.76 -13.63
C SER A 32 -15.91 -20.67 -13.58
N GLU A 33 -15.82 -19.80 -12.58
CA GLU A 33 -16.64 -18.61 -12.41
C GLU A 33 -15.81 -17.47 -11.80
N THR A 34 -16.31 -16.24 -11.88
CA THR A 34 -15.70 -15.11 -11.20
C THR A 34 -15.78 -15.31 -9.69
N GLN A 35 -14.65 -15.14 -9.00
CA GLN A 35 -14.53 -15.36 -7.56
C GLN A 35 -13.61 -14.32 -6.92
N ILE A 36 -13.90 -13.98 -5.66
CA ILE A 36 -13.04 -13.16 -4.81
C ILE A 36 -12.09 -14.08 -4.04
N ASN A 37 -10.80 -13.83 -4.16
CA ASN A 37 -9.74 -14.51 -3.43
C ASN A 37 -9.14 -13.52 -2.42
N LEU A 38 -9.56 -13.61 -1.16
CA LEU A 38 -9.15 -12.72 -0.08
C LEU A 38 -7.92 -13.27 0.65
N ILE A 39 -6.88 -12.45 0.75
CA ILE A 39 -5.68 -12.69 1.54
C ILE A 39 -5.70 -11.72 2.71
N ASP A 40 -5.76 -12.25 3.94
CA ASP A 40 -5.78 -11.42 5.14
C ASP A 40 -4.43 -10.76 5.40
N MET A 41 -4.48 -9.44 5.51
CA MET A 41 -3.38 -8.58 5.91
C MET A 41 -3.87 -7.74 7.11
N PRO A 42 -3.76 -8.25 8.35
CA PRO A 42 -4.33 -7.60 9.53
C PRO A 42 -3.92 -6.13 9.72
N ASN A 43 -2.68 -5.80 9.36
CA ASN A 43 -2.14 -4.45 9.49
C ASN A 43 -2.41 -3.55 8.25
N ALA A 44 -3.18 -4.02 7.27
CA ALA A 44 -3.44 -3.28 6.05
C ALA A 44 -4.50 -2.20 6.28
N VAL A 45 -4.14 -0.97 5.93
CA VAL A 45 -5.03 0.21 5.99
C VAL A 45 -5.73 0.48 4.65
N GLN A 46 -5.32 -0.25 3.62
CA GLN A 46 -5.87 -0.23 2.28
C GLN A 46 -5.94 -1.66 1.72
N SER A 47 -6.91 -1.90 0.86
CA SER A 47 -7.04 -3.12 0.07
C SER A 47 -6.35 -2.96 -1.28
N GLU A 48 -5.45 -3.89 -1.59
CA GLU A 48 -4.88 -4.06 -2.92
C GLU A 48 -5.78 -4.97 -3.76
N LEU A 49 -6.31 -4.43 -4.86
CA LEU A 49 -7.22 -5.13 -5.76
C LEU A 49 -6.50 -5.55 -7.04
N ARG A 50 -6.70 -6.80 -7.47
CA ARG A 50 -6.33 -7.30 -8.80
C ARG A 50 -7.47 -8.15 -9.38
N LEU A 51 -8.21 -7.59 -10.33
CA LEU A 51 -9.21 -8.33 -11.11
C LEU A 51 -8.51 -8.86 -12.36
N GLN A 52 -8.40 -10.18 -12.49
CA GLN A 52 -7.56 -10.76 -13.53
C GLN A 52 -8.10 -12.05 -14.13
N ASN A 53 -7.76 -12.28 -15.40
CA ASN A 53 -7.93 -13.54 -16.08
C ASN A 53 -6.73 -13.77 -17.02
N THR A 54 -6.37 -15.03 -17.24
CA THR A 54 -5.40 -15.41 -18.27
C THR A 54 -5.99 -15.20 -19.65
N ILE A 55 -5.13 -14.84 -20.60
CA ILE A 55 -5.46 -14.66 -22.01
C ILE A 55 -4.42 -15.33 -22.89
N ASP A 56 -4.85 -15.76 -24.06
CA ASP A 56 -4.00 -16.30 -25.13
C ASP A 56 -3.95 -15.25 -26.25
N LEU A 57 -2.95 -14.38 -26.18
CA LEU A 57 -2.73 -13.29 -27.13
C LEU A 57 -1.25 -13.20 -27.45
N LYS A 58 -0.91 -13.33 -28.72
CA LYS A 58 0.44 -13.17 -29.25
C LYS A 58 0.53 -11.85 -29.99
N MET A 59 1.75 -11.31 -30.07
CA MET A 59 2.00 -10.08 -30.83
C MET A 59 1.70 -10.24 -32.34
N SER A 60 1.77 -11.46 -32.86
CA SER A 60 1.46 -11.80 -34.24
C SER A 60 -0.03 -11.96 -34.53
N ASP A 61 -0.89 -12.00 -33.51
CA ASP A 61 -2.33 -12.16 -33.70
C ASP A 61 -2.97 -10.85 -34.19
N ASP A 62 -3.96 -10.95 -35.07
CA ASP A 62 -4.70 -9.79 -35.59
C ASP A 62 -5.37 -8.96 -34.49
N ASP A 63 -5.71 -9.61 -33.37
CA ASP A 63 -6.33 -8.98 -32.21
C ASP A 63 -5.37 -8.13 -31.37
N TYR A 64 -4.05 -8.23 -31.59
CA TYR A 64 -3.06 -7.55 -30.78
C TYR A 64 -3.29 -6.03 -30.75
N PHE A 65 -3.47 -5.40 -31.91
CA PHE A 65 -3.66 -3.95 -32.01
C PHE A 65 -4.98 -3.47 -31.42
N PRO A 66 -6.15 -4.10 -31.75
CA PRO A 66 -7.39 -3.80 -31.05
C PRO A 66 -7.31 -3.92 -29.52
N VAL A 67 -6.61 -4.94 -29.00
CA VAL A 67 -6.46 -5.13 -27.54
C VAL A 67 -5.66 -4.00 -26.90
N LEU A 68 -4.60 -3.51 -27.56
CA LEU A 68 -3.84 -2.37 -27.06
C LEU A 68 -4.71 -1.11 -26.94
N VAL A 69 -5.52 -0.83 -27.96
CA VAL A 69 -6.43 0.33 -27.95
C VAL A 69 -7.53 0.15 -26.89
N ALA A 70 -8.12 -1.05 -26.79
CA ALA A 70 -9.10 -1.35 -25.75
C ALA A 70 -8.53 -1.19 -24.33
N ASN A 71 -7.30 -1.65 -24.09
CA ASN A 71 -6.62 -1.47 -22.81
C ASN A 71 -6.33 0.02 -22.52
N GLN A 72 -5.95 0.79 -23.54
CA GLN A 72 -5.71 2.23 -23.40
C GLN A 72 -6.96 2.98 -22.93
N ILE A 73 -8.12 2.64 -23.50
CA ILE A 73 -9.43 3.22 -23.16
C ILE A 73 -9.87 2.78 -21.76
N LEU A 74 -9.71 1.50 -21.43
CA LEU A 74 -10.20 0.95 -20.17
C LEU A 74 -9.39 1.42 -18.95
N GLY A 75 -8.06 1.42 -19.03
CA GLY A 75 -7.20 1.73 -17.88
C GLY A 75 -5.75 2.12 -18.18
N GLY A 76 -5.39 2.36 -19.45
CA GLY A 76 -4.01 2.67 -19.86
C GLY A 76 -3.64 4.16 -19.78
N SER A 77 -4.58 5.04 -19.45
CA SER A 77 -4.37 6.49 -19.37
C SER A 77 -5.05 7.13 -18.16
N PHE A 78 -4.70 8.37 -17.85
CA PHE A 78 -5.34 9.13 -16.78
C PHE A 78 -6.85 9.36 -17.05
N GLY A 79 -7.23 9.62 -18.31
CA GLY A 79 -8.63 9.79 -18.72
C GLY A 79 -9.36 8.48 -19.07
N SER A 80 -8.83 7.33 -18.65
CA SER A 80 -9.44 6.03 -18.93
C SER A 80 -10.70 5.77 -18.10
N TYR A 81 -11.57 4.89 -18.56
CA TYR A 81 -12.85 4.58 -17.89
C TYR A 81 -12.67 4.19 -16.42
N LEU A 82 -11.77 3.26 -16.14
CA LEU A 82 -11.56 2.77 -14.78
C LEU A 82 -11.00 3.87 -13.86
N ASN A 83 -10.07 4.68 -14.36
CA ASN A 83 -9.47 5.75 -13.56
C ASN A 83 -10.46 6.89 -13.34
N MET A 84 -11.22 7.29 -14.37
CA MET A 84 -12.25 8.32 -14.24
C MET A 84 -13.35 7.93 -13.25
N ASN A 85 -13.78 6.67 -13.22
CA ASN A 85 -14.77 6.20 -12.25
C ASN A 85 -14.16 6.15 -10.83
N LEU A 86 -13.12 5.34 -10.60
CA LEU A 86 -12.64 5.09 -9.24
C LEU A 86 -11.91 6.28 -8.61
N ARG A 87 -11.19 7.09 -9.40
CA ARG A 87 -10.40 8.23 -8.90
C ARG A 87 -11.20 9.52 -8.95
N GLU A 88 -11.66 9.94 -10.12
CA GLU A 88 -12.26 11.28 -10.28
C GLU A 88 -13.69 11.35 -9.73
N ASP A 89 -14.54 10.38 -10.06
CA ASP A 89 -15.94 10.39 -9.63
C ASP A 89 -16.09 9.94 -8.17
N LYS A 90 -15.47 8.81 -7.80
CA LYS A 90 -15.67 8.20 -6.47
C LYS A 90 -14.65 8.59 -5.40
N GLY A 91 -13.45 9.03 -5.77
CA GLY A 91 -12.38 9.32 -4.79
C GLY A 91 -11.96 8.09 -3.95
N TYR A 92 -12.07 6.89 -4.51
CA TYR A 92 -11.73 5.63 -3.82
C TYR A 92 -10.24 5.31 -3.84
N THR A 93 -9.53 5.75 -4.88
CA THR A 93 -8.12 5.45 -5.11
C THR A 93 -7.34 6.67 -5.60
N TYR A 94 -6.01 6.65 -5.44
CA TYR A 94 -5.12 7.59 -6.12
C TYR A 94 -5.02 7.32 -7.63
N GLY A 95 -5.19 6.06 -8.04
CA GLY A 95 -5.23 5.70 -9.44
C GLY A 95 -5.61 4.25 -9.68
N ALA A 96 -6.39 4.03 -10.72
CA ALA A 96 -6.75 2.70 -11.21
C ALA A 96 -6.17 2.50 -12.61
N ARG A 97 -5.75 1.27 -12.91
CA ARG A 97 -5.06 0.95 -14.15
C ARG A 97 -5.49 -0.40 -14.69
N THR A 98 -5.35 -0.58 -15.99
CA THR A 98 -5.38 -1.90 -16.61
C THR A 98 -4.11 -2.19 -17.37
N SER A 99 -3.74 -3.47 -17.38
CA SER A 99 -2.68 -4.00 -18.23
C SER A 99 -3.20 -5.25 -18.92
N THR A 100 -2.90 -5.34 -20.21
CA THR A 100 -3.12 -6.54 -21.00
C THR A 100 -1.81 -6.89 -21.65
N GLY A 101 -1.26 -8.06 -21.33
CA GLY A 101 -0.02 -8.53 -21.93
C GLY A 101 -0.25 -9.30 -23.23
N ALA A 102 0.85 -9.56 -23.94
CA ALA A 102 0.91 -10.53 -25.04
C ALA A 102 2.18 -11.36 -24.85
N ASP A 103 2.08 -12.67 -25.04
CA ASP A 103 3.20 -13.60 -24.84
C ASP A 103 3.00 -14.83 -25.73
N LYS A 104 4.10 -15.49 -26.11
CA LYS A 104 4.06 -16.71 -26.95
C LYS A 104 3.41 -17.90 -26.26
N TYR A 105 3.41 -17.90 -24.93
CA TYR A 105 2.92 -18.98 -24.11
C TYR A 105 1.58 -18.61 -23.47
N ALA A 106 1.57 -17.63 -22.58
CA ALA A 106 0.37 -17.17 -21.92
C ALA A 106 0.56 -15.78 -21.33
N SER A 107 -0.50 -14.99 -21.32
CA SER A 107 -0.51 -13.69 -20.66
C SER A 107 -1.74 -13.51 -19.77
N ARG A 108 -1.91 -12.31 -19.24
CA ARG A 108 -3.06 -11.95 -18.41
C ARG A 108 -3.58 -10.57 -18.74
N PHE A 109 -4.89 -10.42 -18.60
CA PHE A 109 -5.53 -9.14 -18.35
C PHE A 109 -5.57 -8.91 -16.83
N VAL A 110 -5.26 -7.68 -16.41
CA VAL A 110 -5.33 -7.25 -15.01
C VAL A 110 -5.89 -5.84 -14.94
N ALA A 111 -6.95 -5.65 -14.18
CA ALA A 111 -7.35 -4.35 -13.63
C ALA A 111 -6.91 -4.25 -12.16
N SER A 112 -6.37 -3.10 -11.76
CA SER A 112 -5.75 -2.91 -10.45
C SER A 112 -6.04 -1.54 -9.86
N ALA A 113 -6.26 -1.51 -8.55
CA ALA A 113 -6.36 -0.30 -7.74
C ALA A 113 -5.96 -0.59 -6.29
N SER A 114 -5.53 0.44 -5.57
CA SER A 114 -5.34 0.44 -4.11
C SER A 114 -6.40 1.34 -3.51
N VAL A 115 -7.25 0.81 -2.62
CA VAL A 115 -8.42 1.54 -2.09
C VAL A 115 -8.49 1.46 -0.57
N ARG A 116 -9.17 2.41 0.08
CA ARG A 116 -9.46 2.32 1.53
C ARG A 116 -10.28 1.05 1.82
N ASN A 117 -10.06 0.43 2.98
CA ASN A 117 -10.76 -0.81 3.36
C ASN A 117 -12.29 -0.69 3.24
N GLU A 118 -12.85 0.43 3.71
CA GLU A 118 -14.29 0.73 3.72
C GLU A 118 -14.98 0.72 2.34
N VAL A 119 -14.23 0.88 1.24
CA VAL A 119 -14.79 0.95 -0.12
C VAL A 119 -14.34 -0.22 -1.01
N THR A 120 -13.79 -1.28 -0.42
CA THR A 120 -13.22 -2.44 -1.13
C THR A 120 -14.25 -3.13 -2.02
N ASP A 121 -15.42 -3.46 -1.46
CA ASP A 121 -16.55 -4.10 -2.14
C ASP A 121 -17.08 -3.22 -3.28
N SER A 122 -17.28 -1.93 -2.99
CA SER A 122 -17.79 -0.95 -3.94
C SER A 122 -16.82 -0.75 -5.11
N ALA A 123 -15.51 -0.69 -4.84
CA ALA A 123 -14.49 -0.57 -5.87
C ALA A 123 -14.43 -1.80 -6.81
N ILE A 124 -14.67 -3.01 -6.27
CA ILE A 124 -14.79 -4.23 -7.10
C ILE A 124 -15.99 -4.13 -8.04
N VAL A 125 -17.15 -3.74 -7.53
CA VAL A 125 -18.38 -3.61 -8.33
C VAL A 125 -18.20 -2.56 -9.44
N GLU A 126 -17.67 -1.38 -9.12
CA GLU A 126 -17.42 -0.32 -10.11
C GLU A 126 -16.38 -0.74 -11.15
N SER A 127 -15.34 -1.49 -10.75
CA SER A 127 -14.37 -2.05 -11.71
C SER A 127 -15.04 -3.02 -12.69
N LEU A 128 -15.90 -3.90 -12.20
CA LEU A 128 -16.64 -4.84 -13.04
C LEU A 128 -17.63 -4.11 -13.96
N LYS A 129 -18.25 -3.01 -13.52
CA LYS A 129 -19.10 -2.17 -14.37
C LYS A 129 -18.34 -1.58 -15.55
N GLU A 130 -17.16 -1.00 -15.36
CA GLU A 130 -16.37 -0.44 -16.47
C GLU A 130 -15.84 -1.53 -17.42
N ILE A 131 -15.47 -2.70 -16.89
CA ILE A 131 -15.10 -3.86 -17.72
C ILE A 131 -16.30 -4.33 -18.54
N ASN A 132 -17.51 -4.34 -17.96
CA ASN A 132 -18.72 -4.71 -18.67
C ASN A 132 -19.09 -3.67 -19.73
N ARG A 133 -18.97 -2.38 -19.40
CA ARG A 133 -19.24 -1.26 -20.30
C ARG A 133 -18.51 -1.39 -21.63
N ILE A 134 -17.18 -1.59 -21.60
CA ILE A 134 -16.38 -1.75 -22.84
C ILE A 134 -16.71 -3.04 -23.62
N LYS A 135 -17.34 -4.03 -22.96
CA LYS A 135 -17.83 -5.26 -23.61
C LYS A 135 -19.21 -5.07 -24.25
N THR A 136 -20.06 -4.21 -23.69
CA THR A 136 -21.47 -4.11 -24.10
C THR A 136 -21.76 -2.89 -24.96
N GLU A 137 -21.04 -1.80 -24.77
CA GLU A 137 -21.23 -0.53 -25.47
C GLU A 137 -20.20 -0.36 -26.58
N LEU A 138 -20.55 0.37 -27.63
CA LEU A 138 -19.57 0.85 -28.59
C LEU A 138 -18.87 2.08 -28.00
N VAL A 139 -17.55 2.14 -28.14
CA VAL A 139 -16.78 3.30 -27.67
C VAL A 139 -17.02 4.48 -28.61
N GLU A 140 -17.30 5.64 -28.03
CA GLU A 140 -17.46 6.89 -28.78
C GLU A 140 -16.23 7.23 -29.63
N ALA A 141 -16.45 7.71 -30.84
CA ALA A 141 -15.38 7.99 -31.81
C ALA A 141 -14.30 8.93 -31.24
N GLU A 142 -14.71 9.98 -30.51
CA GLU A 142 -13.77 10.91 -29.85
C GLU A 142 -12.88 10.21 -28.82
N THR A 143 -13.42 9.27 -28.05
CA THR A 143 -12.65 8.50 -27.07
C THR A 143 -11.61 7.61 -27.76
N ILE A 144 -11.97 7.01 -28.89
CA ILE A 144 -11.06 6.20 -29.71
C ILE A 144 -9.93 7.06 -30.27
N GLU A 145 -10.25 8.22 -30.85
CA GLU A 145 -9.25 9.13 -31.42
C GLU A 145 -8.28 9.68 -30.35
N ASN A 146 -8.79 10.00 -29.17
CA ASN A 146 -7.95 10.40 -28.03
C ASN A 146 -7.02 9.27 -27.58
N ALA A 147 -7.52 8.03 -27.51
CA ALA A 147 -6.71 6.87 -27.17
C ALA A 147 -5.61 6.60 -28.22
N LYS A 148 -5.94 6.67 -29.51
CA LYS A 148 -4.98 6.52 -30.62
C LYS A 148 -3.91 7.61 -30.59
N SER A 149 -4.30 8.86 -30.41
CA SER A 149 -3.38 10.00 -30.32
C SER A 149 -2.42 9.88 -29.14
N LYS A 150 -2.94 9.50 -27.97
CA LYS A 150 -2.13 9.27 -26.78
C LYS A 150 -1.14 8.12 -26.99
N PHE A 151 -1.61 7.02 -27.56
CA PHE A 151 -0.77 5.87 -27.87
C PHE A 151 0.35 6.22 -28.86
N ALA A 152 0.04 6.97 -29.92
CA ALA A 152 1.02 7.44 -30.89
C ALA A 152 2.08 8.35 -30.25
N GLY A 153 1.66 9.29 -29.40
CA GLY A 153 2.58 10.15 -28.65
C GLY A 153 3.52 9.36 -27.73
N ASP A 154 2.97 8.40 -26.96
CA ASP A 154 3.74 7.54 -26.08
C ASP A 154 4.72 6.64 -26.85
N PHE A 155 4.32 6.17 -28.04
CA PHE A 155 5.18 5.40 -28.92
C PHE A 155 6.37 6.23 -29.42
N VAL A 156 6.14 7.46 -29.90
CA VAL A 156 7.20 8.34 -30.38
C VAL A 156 8.21 8.69 -29.28
N LEU A 157 7.73 9.06 -28.08
CA LEU A 157 8.59 9.37 -26.94
C LEU A 157 9.49 8.19 -26.54
N ARG A 158 9.00 6.95 -26.64
CA ARG A 158 9.79 5.75 -26.31
C ARG A 158 10.93 5.48 -27.30
N LEU A 159 10.83 5.96 -28.54
CA LEU A 159 11.85 5.76 -29.57
C LEU A 159 13.15 6.53 -29.28
N GLU A 160 13.12 7.52 -28.38
CA GLU A 160 14.32 8.25 -27.95
C GLU A 160 15.32 7.35 -27.21
N SER A 161 14.87 6.23 -26.65
CA SER A 161 15.71 5.28 -25.93
C SER A 161 16.29 4.20 -26.86
N PRO A 162 17.62 4.06 -26.97
CA PRO A 162 18.25 2.98 -27.74
C PRO A 162 17.85 1.58 -27.27
N ALA A 163 17.55 1.42 -25.97
CA ALA A 163 17.08 0.15 -25.41
C ALA A 163 15.72 -0.27 -25.97
N THR A 164 14.84 0.70 -26.27
CA THR A 164 13.55 0.43 -26.94
C THR A 164 13.77 -0.17 -28.31
N LEU A 165 14.65 0.42 -29.12
CA LEU A 165 14.95 -0.07 -30.47
C LEU A 165 15.58 -1.47 -30.45
N ALA A 166 16.47 -1.74 -29.49
CA ALA A 166 17.03 -3.08 -29.28
C ALA A 166 15.94 -4.11 -28.94
N ASN A 167 14.99 -3.74 -28.07
CA ASN A 167 13.85 -4.60 -27.72
C ASN A 167 12.92 -4.83 -28.90
N TYR A 168 12.73 -3.87 -29.81
CA TYR A 168 11.92 -4.07 -31.01
C TYR A 168 12.55 -5.11 -31.94
N ALA A 169 13.86 -5.04 -32.18
CA ALA A 169 14.57 -6.04 -32.95
C ALA A 169 14.49 -7.43 -32.28
N LEU A 170 14.61 -7.48 -30.96
CA LEU A 170 14.44 -8.72 -30.19
C LEU A 170 13.01 -9.28 -30.31
N ASN A 171 11.99 -8.43 -30.21
CA ASN A 171 10.59 -8.83 -30.32
C ASN A 171 10.25 -9.37 -31.70
N ILE A 172 10.75 -8.75 -32.78
CA ILE A 172 10.59 -9.26 -34.15
C ILE A 172 11.12 -10.70 -34.23
N LYS A 173 12.37 -10.91 -33.79
CA LYS A 173 13.02 -12.23 -33.92
C LYS A 173 12.46 -13.26 -32.96
N THR A 174 12.11 -12.86 -31.75
CA THR A 174 11.57 -13.79 -30.78
C THR A 174 10.14 -14.15 -31.17
N ASN A 175 9.23 -13.19 -31.40
CA ASN A 175 7.82 -13.46 -31.67
C ASN A 175 7.51 -13.82 -33.13
N ASP A 176 8.53 -14.09 -33.95
CA ASP A 176 8.40 -14.42 -35.36
C ASP A 176 7.53 -13.40 -36.13
N LEU A 177 7.74 -12.11 -35.83
CA LEU A 177 6.98 -11.01 -36.45
C LEU A 177 7.54 -10.65 -37.82
N SER A 178 6.75 -9.94 -38.61
CA SER A 178 7.22 -9.38 -39.87
C SER A 178 8.29 -8.30 -39.64
N ASP A 179 9.26 -8.19 -40.55
CA ASP A 179 10.34 -7.21 -40.42
C ASP A 179 9.81 -5.75 -40.43
N ASP A 180 8.64 -5.51 -41.04
CA ASP A 180 7.93 -4.23 -41.11
C ASP A 180 6.93 -4.00 -39.96
N PHE A 181 6.89 -4.88 -38.94
CA PHE A 181 5.90 -4.84 -37.87
C PHE A 181 5.85 -3.49 -37.16
N TYR A 182 7.01 -2.93 -36.81
CA TYR A 182 7.11 -1.63 -36.14
C TYR A 182 6.97 -0.44 -37.10
N GLU A 183 7.26 -0.63 -38.40
CA GLU A 183 7.03 0.39 -39.43
C GLU A 183 5.54 0.64 -39.65
N ASN A 184 4.74 -0.43 -39.64
CA ASN A 184 3.29 -0.38 -39.79
C ASN A 184 2.52 -0.25 -38.47
N TYR A 185 3.21 -0.09 -37.34
CA TYR A 185 2.61 -0.16 -36.00
C TYR A 185 1.51 0.88 -35.77
N LEU A 186 1.82 2.16 -36.01
CA LEU A 186 0.87 3.26 -35.85
C LEU A 186 -0.27 3.20 -36.88
N LYS A 187 0.03 2.71 -38.09
CA LYS A 187 -1.00 2.48 -39.11
C LYS A 187 -2.03 1.47 -38.62
N ARG A 188 -1.59 0.33 -38.11
CA ARG A 188 -2.48 -0.72 -37.57
C ARG A 188 -3.27 -0.27 -36.35
N ILE A 189 -2.69 0.57 -35.48
CA ILE A 189 -3.43 1.21 -34.37
C ILE A 189 -4.53 2.14 -34.89
N ASN A 190 -4.24 2.93 -35.93
CA ASN A 190 -5.22 3.87 -36.49
C ASN A 190 -6.38 3.18 -37.21
N GLU A 191 -6.17 1.97 -37.73
CA GLU A 191 -7.21 1.16 -38.38
C GLU A 191 -8.21 0.53 -37.40
N VAL A 192 -7.93 0.53 -36.08
CA VAL A 192 -8.83 -0.06 -35.07
C VAL A 192 -10.17 0.68 -35.00
N THR A 193 -11.26 -0.10 -35.04
CA THR A 193 -12.65 0.38 -34.97
C THR A 193 -13.30 0.16 -33.61
N ALA A 194 -14.47 0.77 -33.38
CA ALA A 194 -15.28 0.55 -32.17
C ALA A 194 -15.73 -0.91 -32.04
N GLU A 195 -16.07 -1.53 -33.19
CA GLU A 195 -16.47 -2.92 -33.29
C GLU A 195 -15.33 -3.87 -32.93
N ASP A 196 -14.11 -3.57 -33.37
CA ASP A 196 -12.92 -4.33 -32.99
C ASP A 196 -12.69 -4.28 -31.48
N ILE A 197 -12.78 -3.09 -30.88
CA ILE A 197 -12.62 -2.89 -29.43
C ILE A 197 -13.64 -3.74 -28.67
N LYS A 198 -14.93 -3.64 -29.03
CA LYS A 198 -15.99 -4.41 -28.37
C LYS A 198 -15.77 -5.92 -28.55
N ARG A 199 -15.39 -6.36 -29.76
CA ARG A 199 -15.12 -7.77 -30.07
C ARG A 199 -13.98 -8.32 -29.22
N VAL A 200 -12.84 -7.62 -29.14
CA VAL A 200 -11.69 -8.09 -28.36
C VAL A 200 -11.92 -7.97 -26.86
N ALA A 201 -12.65 -6.95 -26.38
CA ALA A 201 -13.05 -6.88 -24.98
C ALA A 201 -13.90 -8.10 -24.58
N ASN A 202 -14.83 -8.54 -25.45
CA ASN A 202 -15.60 -9.76 -25.22
C ASN A 202 -14.76 -11.03 -25.22
N LYS A 203 -13.74 -11.09 -26.08
CA LYS A 203 -12.85 -12.26 -26.20
C LYS A 203 -11.87 -12.40 -25.03
N TYR A 204 -11.26 -11.29 -24.60
CA TYR A 204 -10.11 -11.32 -23.68
C TYR A 204 -10.43 -10.89 -22.25
N TYR A 205 -11.46 -10.07 -22.01
CA TYR A 205 -11.83 -9.65 -20.64
C TYR A 205 -12.94 -10.56 -20.12
N GLN A 206 -12.55 -11.70 -19.56
CA GLN A 206 -13.46 -12.79 -19.19
C GLN A 206 -14.15 -12.51 -17.84
N ILE A 207 -15.06 -11.54 -17.83
CA ILE A 207 -15.77 -11.03 -16.65
C ILE A 207 -16.54 -12.09 -15.85
N ASP A 208 -16.85 -13.24 -16.46
CA ASP A 208 -17.52 -14.37 -15.82
C ASP A 208 -16.54 -15.43 -15.27
N ASN A 209 -15.23 -15.25 -15.47
CA ASN A 209 -14.17 -16.21 -15.09
C ASN A 209 -12.97 -15.52 -14.40
N MET A 210 -13.16 -14.33 -13.83
CA MET A 210 -12.08 -13.56 -13.21
C MET A 210 -11.71 -14.08 -11.83
N ARG A 211 -10.42 -14.05 -11.52
CA ARG A 211 -9.94 -14.08 -10.13
C ARG A 211 -9.78 -12.66 -9.65
N ILE A 212 -10.58 -12.27 -8.67
CA ILE A 212 -10.52 -10.98 -7.99
C ILE A 212 -9.68 -11.18 -6.74
N VAL A 213 -8.38 -10.91 -6.82
CA VAL A 213 -7.49 -11.04 -5.67
C VAL A 213 -7.58 -9.75 -4.86
N VAL A 214 -7.86 -9.91 -3.57
CA VAL A 214 -7.93 -8.82 -2.58
C VAL A 214 -6.91 -9.12 -1.50
N ALA A 215 -5.92 -8.27 -1.33
CA ALA A 215 -5.04 -8.30 -0.17
C ALA A 215 -5.37 -7.10 0.71
N GLY A 216 -5.96 -7.35 1.88
CA GLY A 216 -6.48 -6.32 2.77
C GLY A 216 -6.86 -6.90 4.12
N LYS A 217 -7.33 -6.06 5.03
CA LYS A 217 -7.64 -6.46 6.40
C LYS A 217 -8.97 -7.20 6.46
N ALA A 218 -8.93 -8.54 6.54
CA ALA A 218 -10.12 -9.37 6.39
C ALA A 218 -11.19 -9.06 7.43
N SER A 219 -10.81 -8.71 8.65
CA SER A 219 -11.74 -8.33 9.72
C SER A 219 -12.62 -7.11 9.39
N GLU A 220 -12.17 -6.23 8.48
CA GLU A 220 -12.92 -5.03 8.08
C GLU A 220 -13.68 -5.21 6.76
N ILE A 221 -13.22 -6.12 5.88
CA ILE A 221 -13.71 -6.20 4.49
C ILE A 221 -14.44 -7.50 4.16
N ALA A 222 -14.21 -8.60 4.89
CA ALA A 222 -14.71 -9.92 4.52
C ALA A 222 -16.24 -9.97 4.43
N GLU A 223 -16.95 -9.42 5.42
CA GLU A 223 -18.43 -9.48 5.44
C GLU A 223 -19.08 -8.71 4.30
N ASN A 224 -18.49 -7.57 3.90
CA ASN A 224 -19.01 -6.78 2.77
C ASN A 224 -18.69 -7.47 1.44
N LEU A 225 -17.51 -8.09 1.33
CA LEU A 225 -17.12 -8.86 0.15
C LEU A 225 -18.03 -10.08 -0.09
N GLU A 226 -18.46 -10.76 0.98
CA GLU A 226 -19.39 -11.89 0.90
C GLU A 226 -20.78 -11.50 0.37
N LYS A 227 -21.11 -10.20 0.41
CA LYS A 227 -22.37 -9.64 -0.09
C LYS A 227 -22.23 -9.03 -1.49
N VAL A 228 -21.04 -9.07 -2.09
CA VAL A 228 -20.83 -8.51 -3.43
C VAL A 228 -21.66 -9.29 -4.45
N GLU A 229 -22.52 -8.55 -5.15
CA GLU A 229 -23.29 -9.05 -6.26
C GLU A 229 -22.90 -8.33 -7.55
N PHE A 230 -22.83 -9.10 -8.64
CA PHE A 230 -22.64 -8.56 -9.97
C PHE A 230 -23.53 -9.31 -10.96
N ASN A 231 -24.25 -8.57 -11.82
CA ASN A 231 -25.24 -9.12 -12.76
C ASN A 231 -26.25 -10.09 -12.11
N GLY A 232 -26.70 -9.77 -10.89
CA GLY A 232 -27.69 -10.58 -10.15
C GLY A 232 -27.16 -11.89 -9.59
N LYS A 233 -25.83 -12.07 -9.52
CA LYS A 233 -25.17 -13.22 -8.90
C LYS A 233 -24.23 -12.76 -7.81
N THR A 234 -24.30 -13.40 -6.65
CA THR A 234 -23.30 -13.25 -5.58
C THR A 234 -21.98 -13.83 -6.04
N ILE A 235 -20.89 -13.09 -5.86
CA ILE A 235 -19.55 -13.56 -6.20
C ILE A 235 -19.00 -14.38 -5.02
N PRO A 236 -18.63 -15.66 -5.21
CA PRO A 236 -18.09 -16.47 -4.12
C PRO A 236 -16.76 -15.91 -3.60
N VAL A 237 -16.60 -15.89 -2.27
CA VAL A 237 -15.37 -15.50 -1.58
C VAL A 237 -14.63 -16.75 -1.10
N LYS A 238 -13.35 -16.82 -1.41
CA LYS A 238 -12.40 -17.85 -0.94
C LYS A 238 -11.25 -17.17 -0.22
N TYR A 239 -10.75 -17.79 0.84
CA TYR A 239 -9.68 -17.24 1.66
C TYR A 239 -8.36 -17.94 1.38
N TYR A 240 -7.27 -17.18 1.36
CA TYR A 240 -5.94 -17.69 1.06
C TYR A 240 -4.91 -17.14 2.03
N ASN A 241 -3.91 -17.94 2.34
CA ASN A 241 -2.72 -17.46 3.06
C ASN A 241 -1.75 -16.73 2.10
N LYS A 242 -0.67 -16.17 2.64
CA LYS A 242 0.35 -15.42 1.86
C LYS A 242 1.12 -16.28 0.83
N LEU A 243 1.01 -17.61 0.92
CA LEU A 243 1.62 -18.55 -0.01
C LEU A 243 0.68 -18.97 -1.15
N GLY A 244 -0.58 -18.49 -1.13
CA GLY A 244 -1.59 -18.83 -2.12
C GLY A 244 -2.27 -20.18 -1.86
N GLU A 245 -2.20 -20.69 -0.64
CA GLU A 245 -2.93 -21.90 -0.21
C GLU A 245 -4.30 -21.50 0.33
N GLU A 246 -5.34 -22.22 -0.08
CA GLU A 246 -6.71 -21.98 0.38
C GLU A 246 -6.84 -22.33 1.87
N ILE A 247 -7.48 -21.46 2.63
CA ILE A 247 -7.71 -21.59 4.08
C ILE A 247 -9.19 -21.32 4.39
N GLU A 248 -9.63 -21.68 5.59
CA GLU A 248 -10.92 -21.23 6.09
C GLU A 248 -10.93 -19.71 6.35
N LYS A 249 -12.13 -19.12 6.39
CA LYS A 249 -12.32 -17.71 6.75
C LYS A 249 -11.57 -17.41 8.04
N PRO A 250 -10.65 -16.43 8.05
CA PRO A 250 -10.00 -15.99 9.27
C PRO A 250 -11.07 -15.54 10.26
N VAL A 251 -11.18 -16.27 11.38
CA VAL A 251 -12.11 -15.90 12.45
C VAL A 251 -11.46 -14.77 13.23
N ALA A 252 -12.10 -13.59 13.23
CA ALA A 252 -11.74 -12.53 14.15
C ALA A 252 -11.88 -13.12 15.57
N LYS A 253 -10.81 -13.07 16.35
CA LYS A 253 -10.85 -13.60 17.73
C LYS A 253 -11.88 -12.79 18.51
N GLU A 254 -12.89 -13.48 19.03
CA GLU A 254 -13.89 -12.85 19.89
C GLU A 254 -13.19 -12.26 21.12
N ILE A 255 -13.51 -11.00 21.38
CA ILE A 255 -13.09 -10.32 22.60
C ILE A 255 -14.01 -10.83 23.71
N ASP A 256 -13.44 -11.31 24.81
CA ASP A 256 -14.22 -11.62 25.99
C ASP A 256 -15.00 -10.36 26.43
N PRO A 257 -16.32 -10.42 26.66
CA PRO A 257 -17.12 -9.25 27.03
C PRO A 257 -16.63 -8.49 28.26
N SER A 258 -15.80 -9.10 29.11
CA SER A 258 -15.16 -8.44 30.25
C SER A 258 -13.97 -7.55 29.88
N VAL A 259 -13.43 -7.69 28.66
CA VAL A 259 -12.28 -6.90 28.20
C VAL A 259 -12.76 -5.57 27.66
N THR A 260 -12.54 -4.53 28.46
CA THR A 260 -12.77 -3.12 28.10
C THR A 260 -11.44 -2.38 27.97
N ALA A 261 -11.47 -1.16 27.39
CA ALA A 261 -10.27 -0.34 27.29
C ALA A 261 -9.65 -0.06 28.67
N GLU A 262 -10.49 0.15 29.68
CA GLU A 262 -10.04 0.30 31.08
C GLU A 262 -9.26 -0.91 31.58
N THR A 263 -9.74 -2.14 31.30
CA THR A 263 -9.04 -3.36 31.73
C THR A 263 -7.73 -3.55 30.99
N VAL A 264 -7.67 -3.20 29.69
CA VAL A 264 -6.45 -3.28 28.88
C VAL A 264 -5.42 -2.25 29.38
N PHE A 265 -5.85 -1.02 29.64
CA PHE A 265 -4.98 0.03 30.18
C PHE A 265 -4.49 -0.28 31.59
N SER A 266 -5.35 -0.79 32.47
CA SER A 266 -4.93 -1.23 33.81
C SER A 266 -3.85 -2.31 33.70
N LYS A 267 -4.04 -3.31 32.83
CA LYS A 267 -3.05 -4.37 32.61
C LYS A 267 -1.73 -3.81 32.07
N TYR A 268 -1.80 -2.85 31.14
CA TYR A 268 -0.60 -2.18 30.63
C TYR A 268 0.14 -1.41 31.72
N ILE A 269 -0.58 -0.57 32.47
CA ILE A 269 -0.03 0.24 33.58
C ILE A 269 0.64 -0.67 34.61
N ASP A 270 0.00 -1.78 34.98
CA ASP A 270 0.58 -2.78 35.89
C ASP A 270 1.83 -3.43 35.30
N ALA A 271 1.83 -3.77 34.01
CA ALA A 271 2.96 -4.40 33.34
C ALA A 271 4.21 -3.50 33.28
N ILE A 272 4.02 -2.18 33.19
CA ILE A 272 5.11 -1.21 33.11
C ILE A 272 5.59 -0.68 34.46
N GLY A 273 4.97 -1.02 35.59
CA GLY A 273 5.45 -0.57 36.91
C GLY A 273 4.35 -0.21 37.91
N GLY A 274 3.10 -0.19 37.47
CA GLY A 274 1.94 0.13 38.30
C GLY A 274 1.61 1.62 38.32
N LYS A 275 0.38 1.91 38.75
CA LYS A 275 -0.20 3.25 38.68
C LYS A 275 0.63 4.32 39.41
N GLU A 276 1.13 4.02 40.60
CA GLU A 276 1.91 4.96 41.41
C GLU A 276 3.24 5.34 40.71
N ALA A 277 3.96 4.36 40.16
CA ALA A 277 5.21 4.63 39.46
C ALA A 277 4.98 5.51 38.22
N VAL A 278 3.93 5.22 37.46
CA VAL A 278 3.55 5.94 36.24
C VAL A 278 3.07 7.37 36.55
N GLU A 279 2.28 7.57 37.62
CA GLU A 279 1.81 8.90 38.04
C GLU A 279 2.92 9.79 38.61
N ASN A 280 4.01 9.20 39.12
CA ASN A 280 5.19 9.93 39.62
C ASN A 280 6.14 10.40 38.50
N VAL A 281 5.87 10.06 37.24
CA VAL A 281 6.63 10.56 36.09
C VAL A 281 6.09 11.94 35.67
N GLU A 282 6.80 12.99 36.05
CA GLU A 282 6.53 14.38 35.66
C GLU A 282 7.12 14.73 34.29
N SER A 283 8.25 14.12 33.92
CA SER A 283 8.86 14.30 32.60
C SER A 283 9.65 13.08 32.13
N MET A 284 9.82 12.96 30.82
CA MET A 284 10.61 11.90 30.20
C MET A 284 11.37 12.43 28.99
N THR A 285 12.69 12.18 28.99
CA THR A 285 13.58 12.40 27.84
C THR A 285 14.01 11.06 27.28
N MET A 286 13.98 10.93 25.96
CA MET A 286 14.40 9.74 25.21
C MET A 286 15.37 10.14 24.11
N ILE A 287 16.51 9.47 24.08
CA ILE A 287 17.51 9.60 23.01
C ILE A 287 17.64 8.24 22.32
N ALA A 288 17.46 8.22 21.01
CA ALA A 288 17.52 7.01 20.21
C ALA A 288 18.26 7.24 18.89
N GLN A 289 18.87 6.19 18.35
CA GLN A 289 19.63 6.25 17.10
C GLN A 289 19.20 5.14 16.13
N ALA A 290 19.09 5.48 14.85
CA ALA A 290 18.90 4.55 13.73
C ALA A 290 20.04 4.69 12.71
N GLU A 291 20.30 3.65 11.92
CA GLU A 291 21.32 3.66 10.86
C GLU A 291 20.70 3.31 9.50
N ILE A 292 21.00 4.12 8.47
CA ILE A 292 20.46 3.97 7.11
C ILE A 292 21.59 4.16 6.10
N GLN A 293 21.93 3.11 5.33
CA GLN A 293 22.93 3.20 4.26
C GLN A 293 24.26 3.83 4.73
N GLY A 294 24.65 3.60 6.00
CA GLY A 294 25.84 4.17 6.64
C GLY A 294 25.66 5.58 7.25
N MET A 295 24.48 6.18 7.14
CA MET A 295 24.13 7.45 7.79
C MET A 295 23.40 7.20 9.11
N LYS A 296 23.69 8.02 10.12
CA LYS A 296 23.05 7.95 11.44
C LYS A 296 21.93 8.99 11.55
N LEU A 297 20.77 8.55 12.02
CA LEU A 297 19.66 9.39 12.44
C LEU A 297 19.58 9.39 13.96
N ASP A 298 19.54 10.57 14.55
CA ASP A 298 19.35 10.76 15.98
C ASP A 298 17.92 11.27 16.21
N LEU A 299 17.21 10.62 17.13
CA LEU A 299 15.89 11.01 17.61
C LEU A 299 16.03 11.43 19.07
N GLU A 300 15.63 12.66 19.37
CA GLU A 300 15.46 13.13 20.73
C GLU A 300 13.99 13.46 20.95
N MET A 301 13.42 12.99 22.06
CA MET A 301 12.03 13.23 22.43
C MET A 301 11.94 13.58 23.90
N LYS A 302 11.32 14.72 24.20
CA LYS A 302 11.04 15.22 25.54
C LYS A 302 9.55 15.41 25.71
N ARG A 303 8.99 14.93 26.82
CA ARG A 303 7.58 15.07 27.16
C ARG A 303 7.40 15.33 28.65
N THR A 304 6.30 15.97 29.00
CA THR A 304 5.92 16.27 30.39
C THR A 304 4.50 15.81 30.69
N ALA A 305 4.21 15.52 31.95
CA ALA A 305 2.90 15.03 32.41
C ALA A 305 1.76 16.08 32.23
N ASP A 306 2.12 17.37 32.22
CA ASP A 306 1.23 18.49 31.92
C ASP A 306 1.00 18.70 30.41
N GLY A 307 1.64 17.91 29.55
CA GLY A 307 1.33 17.85 28.12
C GLY A 307 2.16 18.79 27.24
N LYS A 308 3.43 19.02 27.58
CA LYS A 308 4.42 19.66 26.71
C LYS A 308 5.22 18.60 25.95
N MET A 309 5.69 18.93 24.76
CA MET A 309 6.46 18.03 23.90
C MET A 309 7.52 18.78 23.09
N ASN A 310 8.71 18.22 23.01
CA ASN A 310 9.71 18.55 22.01
C ASN A 310 10.20 17.24 21.39
N GLN A 311 10.18 17.17 20.06
CA GLN A 311 10.75 16.04 19.32
C GLN A 311 11.65 16.59 18.22
N SER A 312 12.88 16.10 18.14
CA SER A 312 13.83 16.44 17.10
C SER A 312 14.37 15.20 16.40
N ILE A 313 14.48 15.25 15.08
CA ILE A 313 15.16 14.25 14.26
C ILE A 313 16.32 14.94 13.55
N SER A 314 17.52 14.44 13.78
CA SER A 314 18.77 15.00 13.29
C SER A 314 19.55 13.99 12.45
N MET A 315 20.28 14.47 11.45
CA MET A 315 21.20 13.66 10.65
C MET A 315 22.58 14.32 10.63
N GLY A 316 23.57 13.64 11.21
CA GLY A 316 24.93 14.17 11.32
C GLY A 316 25.00 15.51 12.08
N GLY A 317 24.18 15.67 13.12
CA GLY A 317 24.08 16.89 13.95
C GLY A 317 23.22 18.01 13.36
N ASN A 318 22.68 17.88 12.15
CA ASN A 318 21.76 18.86 11.57
C ASN A 318 20.31 18.43 11.80
N VAL A 319 19.51 19.28 12.41
CA VAL A 319 18.07 19.05 12.63
C VAL A 319 17.34 19.08 11.30
N MET A 320 16.73 17.96 10.91
CA MET A 320 15.94 17.87 9.69
C MET A 320 14.47 18.20 9.94
N ASN A 321 13.94 17.71 11.06
CA ASN A 321 12.57 17.90 11.50
C ASN A 321 12.56 18.14 13.01
N MET A 322 11.76 19.12 13.44
CA MET A 322 11.52 19.38 14.86
C MET A 322 10.05 19.71 15.08
N GLN A 323 9.50 19.27 16.20
CA GLN A 323 8.13 19.52 16.62
C GLN A 323 8.17 19.99 18.07
N VAL A 324 7.57 21.14 18.34
CA VAL A 324 7.51 21.72 19.70
C VAL A 324 6.06 22.08 20.03
N PHE A 325 5.62 21.76 21.23
CA PHE A 325 4.29 22.03 21.75
C PHE A 325 4.38 22.36 23.24
N ASN A 326 3.78 23.48 23.66
CA ASN A 326 3.84 23.95 25.04
C ASN A 326 2.57 23.62 25.86
N GLY A 327 1.64 22.85 25.31
CA GLY A 327 0.32 22.57 25.91
C GLY A 327 -0.84 23.34 25.26
N GLU A 328 -0.55 24.48 24.63
CA GLU A 328 -1.56 25.34 23.99
C GLU A 328 -1.27 25.58 22.51
N THR A 329 -0.03 25.96 22.19
CA THR A 329 0.45 26.26 20.84
C THR A 329 1.69 25.41 20.52
N GLY A 330 2.03 25.35 19.24
CA GLY A 330 3.19 24.59 18.80
C GLY A 330 3.57 24.90 17.37
N TYR A 331 4.66 24.31 16.91
CA TYR A 331 5.12 24.44 15.55
C TYR A 331 5.84 23.17 15.09
N VAL A 332 5.86 22.98 13.78
CA VAL A 332 6.77 22.07 13.10
C VAL A 332 7.84 22.90 12.39
N MET A 333 9.10 22.49 12.51
CA MET A 333 10.20 22.99 11.71
C MET A 333 10.67 21.88 10.78
N ALA A 334 10.64 22.14 9.48
CA ALA A 334 11.12 21.21 8.46
C ALA A 334 12.03 21.94 7.47
N GLN A 335 13.21 21.39 7.19
CA GLN A 335 14.20 22.03 6.30
C GLN A 335 14.51 23.49 6.66
N GLY A 336 14.53 23.81 7.97
CA GLY A 336 14.76 25.16 8.49
C GLY A 336 13.57 26.12 8.43
N GLN A 337 12.42 25.71 7.87
CA GLN A 337 11.19 26.51 7.87
C GLN A 337 10.32 26.19 9.09
N LYS A 338 10.08 27.18 9.95
CA LYS A 338 9.17 27.11 11.10
C LYS A 338 7.73 27.41 10.66
N MET A 339 6.82 26.46 10.89
CA MET A 339 5.39 26.59 10.59
C MET A 339 4.58 26.35 11.87
N PRO A 340 3.75 27.32 12.33
CA PRO A 340 2.91 27.11 13.49
C PRO A 340 1.85 26.04 13.21
N TYR A 341 1.43 25.32 14.26
CA TYR A 341 0.36 24.35 14.15
C TYR A 341 -0.98 25.02 13.83
N ASN A 342 -1.77 24.36 12.99
CA ASN A 342 -3.19 24.65 12.82
C ASN A 342 -4.03 23.98 13.94
N GLU A 343 -5.34 24.24 13.98
CA GLU A 343 -6.24 23.71 15.02
C GLU A 343 -6.24 22.18 15.10
N GLU A 344 -6.20 21.49 13.96
CA GLU A 344 -6.16 20.03 13.90
C GLU A 344 -4.85 19.48 14.46
N GLN A 345 -3.72 20.12 14.12
CA GLN A 345 -2.40 19.77 14.64
C GLN A 345 -2.29 20.02 16.15
N ILE A 346 -2.90 21.08 16.67
CA ILE A 346 -2.96 21.33 18.12
C ILE A 346 -3.74 20.22 18.82
N ALA A 347 -4.89 19.80 18.28
CA ALA A 347 -5.68 18.71 18.87
C ALA A 347 -4.89 17.38 18.90
N MET A 348 -4.14 17.08 17.84
CA MET A 348 -3.25 15.91 17.80
C MET A 348 -2.11 16.03 18.81
N ALA A 349 -1.44 17.18 18.86
CA ALA A 349 -0.30 17.42 19.75
C ALA A 349 -0.66 17.28 21.23
N LYS A 350 -1.88 17.66 21.64
CA LYS A 350 -2.37 17.45 23.02
C LYS A 350 -2.41 15.98 23.43
N THR A 351 -2.66 15.09 22.49
CA THR A 351 -2.68 13.63 22.73
C THR A 351 -1.26 13.08 22.68
N ASP A 352 -0.47 13.50 21.68
CA ASP A 352 0.91 13.03 21.51
C ASP A 352 1.83 13.47 22.65
N ALA A 353 1.60 14.64 23.25
CA ALA A 353 2.46 15.16 24.30
C ALA A 353 2.35 14.40 25.63
N GLN A 354 1.33 13.56 25.79
CA GLN A 354 1.17 12.74 27.00
C GLN A 354 2.22 11.62 27.02
N ILE A 355 2.86 11.45 28.18
CA ILE A 355 3.82 10.35 28.40
C ILE A 355 3.07 9.01 28.43
N PHE A 356 1.96 8.97 29.17
CA PHE A 356 1.09 7.80 29.33
C PHE A 356 -0.37 8.20 29.04
N PRO A 357 -0.79 8.24 27.76
CA PRO A 357 -2.16 8.61 27.40
C PRO A 357 -3.22 7.67 28.00
N GLU A 358 -2.83 6.45 28.37
CA GLU A 358 -3.68 5.44 28.99
C GLU A 358 -4.23 5.88 30.36
N LEU A 359 -3.61 6.87 31.03
CA LEU A 359 -4.14 7.46 32.28
C LEU A 359 -5.36 8.38 32.06
N LYS A 360 -5.55 8.91 30.85
CA LYS A 360 -6.55 9.97 30.54
C LYS A 360 -7.52 9.58 29.42
N ALA A 361 -7.41 8.38 28.85
CA ALA A 361 -8.15 7.94 27.67
C ALA A 361 -9.59 7.50 27.99
N GLY A 362 -10.49 8.46 28.22
CA GLY A 362 -11.88 8.19 28.66
C GLY A 362 -12.85 7.65 27.60
N ASN A 363 -12.58 7.86 26.30
CA ASN A 363 -13.47 7.44 25.20
C ASN A 363 -12.89 6.27 24.38
N ALA A 364 -11.88 5.58 24.90
CA ALA A 364 -11.22 4.51 24.16
C ALA A 364 -12.06 3.23 24.12
N GLU A 365 -12.02 2.51 23.00
CA GLU A 365 -12.80 1.28 22.78
C GLU A 365 -11.91 0.14 22.26
N VAL A 366 -12.13 -1.07 22.78
CA VAL A 366 -11.46 -2.27 22.26
C VAL A 366 -12.24 -2.76 21.04
N THR A 367 -11.59 -2.73 19.88
CA THR A 367 -12.24 -3.00 18.58
C THR A 367 -11.91 -4.38 18.02
N GLY A 368 -10.86 -5.03 18.50
CA GLY A 368 -10.51 -6.39 18.07
C GLY A 368 -9.31 -6.98 18.79
N ILE A 369 -8.96 -8.20 18.38
CA ILE A 369 -7.66 -8.81 18.66
C ILE A 369 -6.98 -9.05 17.31
N GLU A 370 -5.77 -8.51 17.15
CA GLU A 370 -4.97 -8.64 15.93
C GLU A 370 -3.60 -9.24 16.24
N LYS A 371 -2.97 -9.85 15.21
CA LYS A 371 -1.61 -10.36 15.35
C LYS A 371 -0.58 -9.29 14.98
N VAL A 372 0.19 -8.86 15.96
CA VAL A 372 1.32 -7.95 15.79
C VAL A 372 2.60 -8.72 16.10
N ASN A 373 3.53 -8.80 15.14
CA ASN A 373 4.79 -9.55 15.27
C ASN A 373 4.62 -11.03 15.70
N GLY A 374 3.49 -11.65 15.35
CA GLY A 374 3.16 -13.04 15.67
C GLY A 374 2.39 -13.22 16.99
N GLU A 375 2.40 -12.21 17.85
CA GLU A 375 1.71 -12.17 19.13
C GLU A 375 0.29 -11.60 18.98
N ASP A 376 -0.66 -12.08 19.78
CA ASP A 376 -2.00 -11.51 19.80
C ASP A 376 -2.02 -10.21 20.62
N ALA A 377 -2.66 -9.17 20.11
CA ALA A 377 -2.82 -7.90 20.79
C ALA A 377 -4.25 -7.36 20.69
N TYR A 378 -4.75 -6.82 21.80
CA TYR A 378 -5.96 -6.02 21.83
C TYR A 378 -5.75 -4.72 21.06
N VAL A 379 -6.65 -4.45 20.13
CA VAL A 379 -6.69 -3.21 19.35
C VAL A 379 -7.60 -2.24 20.06
N VAL A 380 -7.02 -1.15 20.55
CA VAL A 380 -7.74 -0.10 21.27
C VAL A 380 -7.76 1.16 20.40
N GLU A 381 -8.95 1.56 19.98
CA GLU A 381 -9.18 2.84 19.32
C GLU A 381 -9.18 3.94 20.37
N MET A 382 -8.16 4.81 20.32
CA MET A 382 -7.98 5.89 21.30
C MET A 382 -8.79 7.12 20.89
N ASP A 383 -8.82 7.41 19.59
CA ASP A 383 -9.61 8.44 18.93
C ASP A 383 -9.70 8.12 17.42
N LYS A 384 -10.40 8.98 16.65
CA LYS A 384 -10.60 8.83 15.20
C LYS A 384 -9.32 8.62 14.37
N ASN A 385 -8.17 9.02 14.89
CA ASN A 385 -6.89 9.01 14.21
C ASN A 385 -5.88 8.05 14.85
N ASN A 386 -6.08 7.60 16.09
CA ASN A 386 -5.08 6.84 16.85
C ASN A 386 -5.61 5.47 17.29
N LYS A 387 -4.89 4.40 16.92
CA LYS A 387 -5.08 3.04 17.44
C LYS A 387 -3.84 2.58 18.18
N SER A 388 -4.01 1.92 19.32
CA SER A 388 -2.94 1.33 20.11
C SER A 388 -3.15 -0.18 20.26
N PHE A 389 -2.07 -0.95 20.22
CA PHE A 389 -2.07 -2.40 20.24
C PHE A 389 -1.34 -2.88 21.49
N TYR A 390 -2.04 -3.62 22.35
CA TYR A 390 -1.51 -4.12 23.61
C TYR A 390 -1.48 -5.64 23.60
N SER A 391 -0.33 -6.23 23.85
CA SER A 391 -0.12 -7.67 23.94
C SER A 391 -1.14 -8.32 24.89
N VAL A 392 -1.83 -9.35 24.41
CA VAL A 392 -2.78 -10.12 25.22
C VAL A 392 -2.04 -10.87 26.33
N GLU A 393 -0.82 -11.34 26.07
CA GLU A 393 -0.02 -12.10 27.03
C GLU A 393 0.61 -11.17 28.08
N SER A 394 1.51 -10.29 27.66
CA SER A 394 2.32 -9.42 28.52
C SER A 394 1.61 -8.16 29.01
N GLY A 395 0.55 -7.71 28.32
CA GLY A 395 -0.10 -6.41 28.58
C GLY A 395 0.67 -5.20 28.03
N LEU A 396 1.90 -5.38 27.53
CA LEU A 396 2.71 -4.28 27.01
C LEU A 396 2.14 -3.73 25.70
N LYS A 397 2.26 -2.43 25.51
CA LYS A 397 2.00 -1.78 24.23
C LYS A 397 3.06 -2.24 23.22
N ILE A 398 2.65 -2.82 22.10
CA ILE A 398 3.60 -3.36 21.11
C ILE A 398 3.54 -2.62 19.76
N GLN A 399 2.46 -1.89 19.51
CA GLN A 399 2.34 -1.03 18.34
C GLN A 399 1.36 0.11 18.59
N ALA A 400 1.56 1.23 17.92
CA ALA A 400 0.57 2.28 17.73
C ALA A 400 0.45 2.59 16.23
N VAL A 401 -0.73 2.94 15.76
CA VAL A 401 -0.98 3.35 14.39
C VAL A 401 -1.66 4.71 14.42
N LYS A 402 -1.01 5.69 13.80
CA LYS A 402 -1.54 7.05 13.68
C LYS A 402 -1.96 7.33 12.26
N THR A 403 -3.15 7.87 12.09
CA THR A 403 -3.72 8.28 10.80
C THR A 403 -3.63 9.80 10.69
N VAL A 404 -2.93 10.29 9.67
CA VAL A 404 -2.78 11.71 9.39
C VAL A 404 -3.38 12.05 8.04
N SER A 405 -4.13 13.15 7.96
CA SER A 405 -4.66 13.70 6.71
C SER A 405 -3.84 14.92 6.31
N GLN A 406 -3.26 14.93 5.11
CA GLN A 406 -2.52 16.07 4.58
C GLN A 406 -2.88 16.25 3.10
N ALA A 407 -3.24 17.48 2.70
CA ALA A 407 -3.61 17.82 1.33
C ALA A 407 -4.70 16.91 0.69
N GLY A 408 -5.66 16.44 1.50
CA GLY A 408 -6.73 15.55 1.06
C GLY A 408 -6.32 14.07 0.92
N GLN A 409 -5.11 13.70 1.35
CA GLN A 409 -4.62 12.33 1.40
C GLN A 409 -4.50 11.85 2.84
N THR A 410 -4.97 10.64 3.10
CA THR A 410 -4.83 9.97 4.40
C THR A 410 -3.64 9.01 4.35
N MET A 411 -2.74 9.12 5.31
CA MET A 411 -1.60 8.22 5.48
C MET A 411 -1.60 7.66 6.91
N THR A 412 -1.27 6.39 7.06
CA THR A 412 -1.12 5.76 8.38
C THR A 412 0.36 5.51 8.68
N ILE A 413 0.76 5.79 9.91
CA ILE A 413 2.13 5.68 10.39
C ILE A 413 2.12 4.65 11.53
N PRO A 414 2.51 3.39 11.26
CA PRO A 414 2.72 2.40 12.31
C PRO A 414 4.04 2.67 13.04
N THR A 415 3.98 2.60 14.37
CA THR A 415 5.13 2.67 15.28
C THR A 415 5.12 1.40 16.14
N GLY A 416 6.13 0.56 16.05
CA GLY A 416 6.29 -0.62 16.90
C GLY A 416 7.14 -0.33 18.14
N TYR A 417 6.86 -1.05 19.22
CA TYR A 417 7.56 -0.92 20.50
C TYR A 417 8.02 -2.30 20.97
N SER A 418 9.28 -2.42 21.37
CA SER A 418 9.85 -3.66 21.90
C SER A 418 11.05 -3.39 22.80
N ASP A 419 11.63 -4.45 23.38
CA ASP A 419 12.75 -4.38 24.31
C ASP A 419 12.45 -3.46 25.51
N TYR A 420 11.35 -3.74 26.21
CA TYR A 420 10.95 -2.96 27.39
C TYR A 420 11.95 -3.17 28.54
N ARG A 421 12.50 -2.07 29.07
CA ARG A 421 13.44 -2.08 30.20
C ARG A 421 13.01 -1.10 31.27
N GLU A 422 13.29 -1.44 32.52
CA GLU A 422 12.97 -0.63 33.68
C GLU A 422 13.94 0.55 33.83
N VAL A 423 13.40 1.75 34.04
CA VAL A 423 14.11 3.00 34.31
C VAL A 423 13.33 3.74 35.38
N GLU A 424 13.95 4.01 36.54
CA GLU A 424 13.31 4.70 37.67
C GLU A 424 11.92 4.14 38.05
N GLY A 425 11.79 2.80 38.05
CA GLY A 425 10.57 2.10 38.45
C GLY A 425 9.50 1.96 37.36
N VAL A 426 9.75 2.48 36.15
CA VAL A 426 8.82 2.35 35.01
C VAL A 426 9.51 1.68 33.81
N LYS A 427 8.85 0.73 33.16
CA LYS A 427 9.33 0.10 31.93
C LYS A 427 8.99 0.93 30.71
N VAL A 428 10.00 1.14 29.88
CA VAL A 428 9.92 1.92 28.63
C VAL A 428 10.56 1.12 27.49
N PRO A 429 10.08 1.28 26.23
CA PRO A 429 10.63 0.55 25.10
C PRO A 429 12.03 1.05 24.72
N TYR A 430 13.00 0.16 24.61
CA TYR A 430 14.35 0.48 24.11
C TYR A 430 14.54 0.24 22.62
N MET A 431 13.52 -0.30 21.95
CA MET A 431 13.48 -0.45 20.50
C MET A 431 12.18 0.10 19.96
N ILE A 432 12.29 1.09 19.07
CA ILE A 432 11.14 1.73 18.41
C ILE A 432 11.29 1.54 16.91
N SER A 433 10.33 0.87 16.28
CA SER A 433 10.27 0.77 14.83
C SER A 433 9.28 1.77 14.26
N GLN A 434 9.61 2.44 13.16
CA GLN A 434 8.70 3.39 12.52
C GLN A 434 8.79 3.26 11.00
N SER A 435 7.64 3.22 10.33
CA SER A 435 7.58 3.23 8.86
C SER A 435 7.44 4.65 8.34
N MET A 436 8.30 5.07 7.40
CA MET A 436 8.07 6.27 6.60
C MET A 436 8.15 5.91 5.11
N GLY A 437 7.00 5.97 4.42
CA GLY A 437 6.90 5.52 3.04
C GLY A 437 7.26 4.02 2.91
N PRO A 438 8.05 3.61 1.89
CA PRO A 438 8.43 2.21 1.69
C PRO A 438 9.54 1.72 2.63
N GLN A 439 10.08 2.59 3.50
CA GLN A 439 11.20 2.28 4.39
C GLN A 439 10.72 2.14 5.83
N SER A 440 11.33 1.20 6.56
CA SER A 440 11.14 1.00 8.00
C SER A 440 12.44 1.31 8.71
N PHE A 441 12.36 2.04 9.82
CA PHE A 441 13.48 2.44 10.65
C PHE A 441 13.37 1.76 12.01
N GLU A 442 14.50 1.32 12.55
CA GLU A 442 14.59 0.82 13.92
C GLU A 442 15.49 1.77 14.71
N PHE A 443 14.88 2.51 15.61
CA PHE A 443 15.56 3.37 16.57
C PHE A 443 15.87 2.56 17.82
N LYS A 444 17.17 2.44 18.11
CA LYS A 444 17.67 1.88 19.37
C LYS A 444 17.81 3.00 20.37
N VAL A 445 17.06 2.94 21.46
CA VAL A 445 17.17 3.91 22.55
C VAL A 445 18.50 3.71 23.25
N SER A 446 19.28 4.79 23.32
CA SER A 446 20.55 4.83 24.04
C SER A 446 20.36 5.29 25.48
N GLU A 447 19.38 6.18 25.71
CA GLU A 447 19.18 6.81 27.02
C GLU A 447 17.71 7.17 27.23
N ILE A 448 17.24 6.97 28.47
CA ILE A 448 15.97 7.46 28.98
C ILE A 448 16.27 8.18 30.29
N LEU A 449 15.76 9.40 30.44
CA LEU A 449 15.81 10.15 31.69
C LEU A 449 14.39 10.40 32.16
N VAL A 450 14.10 10.00 33.40
CA VAL A 450 12.79 10.18 34.05
C VAL A 450 12.94 11.32 35.05
N ASN A 451 12.04 12.30 35.00
CA ASN A 451 12.06 13.52 35.83
C ASN A 451 13.32 14.38 35.68
N GLU A 452 14.08 14.16 34.60
CA GLU A 452 15.32 14.85 34.27
C GLU A 452 15.43 15.12 32.76
N GLY A 453 16.39 15.98 32.36
CA GLY A 453 16.69 16.24 30.95
C GLY A 453 15.75 17.22 30.23
N VAL A 454 14.81 17.83 30.96
CA VAL A 454 13.87 18.84 30.43
C VAL A 454 14.08 20.21 31.07
N SER A 455 13.82 21.26 30.29
CA SER A 455 13.82 22.66 30.70
C SER A 455 12.67 23.40 30.02
N GLU A 456 12.24 24.55 30.57
CA GLU A 456 11.16 25.34 29.95
C GLU A 456 11.53 25.84 28.54
N GLU A 457 12.82 26.06 28.27
CA GLU A 457 13.30 26.46 26.94
C GLU A 457 13.08 25.37 25.87
N ASP A 458 13.07 24.09 26.27
CA ASP A 458 12.80 22.99 25.35
C ASP A 458 11.41 23.09 24.72
N PHE A 459 10.46 23.77 25.37
CA PHE A 459 9.08 23.86 24.93
C PHE A 459 8.69 25.25 24.41
N ALA A 460 9.66 26.15 24.21
CA ALA A 460 9.41 27.50 23.74
C ALA A 460 8.85 27.52 22.31
N THR A 461 7.69 28.19 22.14
CA THR A 461 6.97 28.26 20.85
C THR A 461 7.16 29.57 20.11
N GLU A 462 7.59 30.63 20.81
CA GLU A 462 7.82 31.96 20.24
C GLU A 462 9.17 32.05 19.52
#